data_AF-A0A367KX47-F1
#
_entry.id   AF-A0A367KX47-F1
#
_cell.length_a   1.000
_cell.length_b   1.000
_cell.length_c   1.000
_cell.angle_alpha   90.00
_cell.angle_beta   90.00
_cell.angle_gamma   90.00
#
_symmetry.space_group_name_H-M   'P 1'
#
loop_
_entity.id
_entity.type
_entity.pdbx_description
1 polymer ?
#
loop_
_entity_poly.entity_id
_entity_poly.type
_entity_poly.pdbx_seq_one_letter_code
_entity_poly.pdbx_strand_id
1 'polypeptide(L)'
;MYQINTRKRRNSETMMIHPLSPIPSSQSAICIQDNTTSDLTYTSRFLDNQPILPPRKVSDSALLKKPMIPPRTSSMPLNNRLQIKKSDENSWTTFLKLNKKSKNHPIKKIKSVGLKENVRVVENDQTILVLGWTEDRYQIIAGKREALFEKLMEEEENYVDVYLMNHTNFISSTKLLNQLIQVFYTQCALQTRILFIIHRWLLLYFYDFNDKLLLDQLNSFLSQEYIFNDQIYQMQSIIQQHRPCLYIQPKHIIPADRPIFSINSQDLAHYLSLVDHYLFDYISSNELIHYGDKDEHLGVDLMTQRFNKLNRWVINELVGIKSLKLKKVLITKFIEISKICFELNNFHSSMIITMGLSSTCTKLKQAWQSLSHRDTNTFRLLQKLLNVNANMRYYRHKLQSVQKLPCIPFLPV
;
A
#
# COMPACT_ATOMS: atom_id res chain seq x y z
N MET A 1 -0.23 -73.77 39.90
CA MET A 1 -1.56 -73.35 40.42
C MET A 1 -2.43 -72.98 39.22
N TYR A 2 -3.48 -73.76 38.99
CA TYR A 2 -4.55 -73.62 37.98
C TYR A 2 -5.42 -72.36 38.24
N GLN A 3 -6.27 -71.75 37.38
CA GLN A 3 -7.17 -72.15 36.28
C GLN A 3 -7.38 -70.93 35.32
N ILE A 4 -7.32 -71.04 33.97
CA ILE A 4 -8.38 -71.32 32.96
C ILE A 4 -9.69 -70.52 33.10
N ASN A 5 -9.99 -69.59 32.17
CA ASN A 5 -11.07 -69.76 31.17
C ASN A 5 -11.22 -68.62 30.14
N THR A 6 -11.52 -69.03 28.91
CA THR A 6 -11.84 -68.25 27.69
C THR A 6 -13.29 -67.73 27.66
N ARG A 7 -13.58 -66.62 26.96
CA ARG A 7 -14.80 -66.50 26.10
C ARG A 7 -14.84 -65.26 25.15
N LYS A 8 -14.89 -65.59 23.85
CA LYS A 8 -15.69 -65.06 22.69
C LYS A 8 -15.61 -63.60 22.16
N ARG A 9 -15.37 -63.55 20.84
CA ARG A 9 -15.55 -62.51 19.79
C ARG A 9 -16.93 -61.81 19.74
N ARG A 10 -16.98 -60.55 19.26
CA ARG A 10 -17.63 -60.10 17.98
C ARG A 10 -17.54 -58.57 17.72
N ASN A 11 -17.05 -58.25 16.50
CA ASN A 11 -17.33 -57.19 15.51
C ASN A 11 -17.99 -55.82 15.84
N SER A 12 -17.24 -54.76 15.45
CA SER A 12 -17.56 -53.55 14.64
C SER A 12 -18.98 -52.97 14.55
N GLU A 13 -19.11 -51.65 14.73
CA GLU A 13 -19.71 -50.70 13.75
C GLU A 13 -19.60 -49.21 14.16
N THR A 14 -19.61 -48.35 13.15
CA THR A 14 -19.43 -46.88 13.08
C THR A 14 -20.79 -46.17 13.02
N MET A 15 -20.84 -44.83 13.26
CA MET A 15 -21.85 -43.78 12.88
C MET A 15 -22.37 -42.98 14.09
N MET A 16 -22.86 -41.72 14.08
CA MET A 16 -22.94 -40.53 13.20
C MET A 16 -23.61 -39.39 14.04
N ILE A 17 -23.14 -38.14 13.90
CA ILE A 17 -23.83 -36.82 13.70
C ILE A 17 -25.15 -36.39 14.46
N HIS A 18 -25.04 -35.23 15.17
CA HIS A 18 -25.97 -34.09 15.53
C HIS A 18 -27.33 -34.32 16.29
N PRO A 19 -28.06 -33.29 16.84
CA PRO A 19 -27.94 -31.80 16.83
C PRO A 19 -28.19 -31.03 18.19
N LEU A 20 -28.18 -29.68 18.10
CA LEU A 20 -28.37 -28.59 19.10
C LEU A 20 -29.79 -28.39 19.67
N SER A 21 -29.92 -27.77 20.87
CA SER A 21 -31.07 -26.95 21.35
C SER A 21 -30.64 -26.01 22.53
N PRO A 22 -31.44 -25.02 23.00
CA PRO A 22 -31.03 -23.60 23.08
C PRO A 22 -31.00 -22.96 24.49
N ILE A 23 -30.50 -21.70 24.53
CA ILE A 23 -30.37 -20.78 25.66
C ILE A 23 -31.72 -20.20 26.12
N PRO A 24 -31.96 -20.00 27.43
CA PRO A 24 -32.99 -19.09 27.92
C PRO A 24 -32.42 -17.73 28.38
N SER A 25 -33.21 -16.70 28.10
CA SER A 25 -33.12 -15.30 28.51
C SER A 25 -33.47 -15.07 29.99
N SER A 26 -32.80 -14.13 30.66
CA SER A 26 -33.42 -13.34 31.74
C SER A 26 -32.69 -12.01 32.00
N GLN A 27 -33.50 -10.96 32.08
CA GLN A 27 -33.18 -9.63 32.57
C GLN A 27 -33.05 -9.67 34.10
N SER A 28 -32.16 -8.86 34.68
CA SER A 28 -32.47 -8.13 35.92
C SER A 28 -31.55 -6.92 36.09
N ALA A 29 -32.18 -5.78 36.33
CA ALA A 29 -31.56 -4.53 36.70
C ALA A 29 -31.35 -4.51 38.21
N ILE A 30 -30.21 -3.97 38.67
CA ILE A 30 -30.05 -3.47 40.05
C ILE A 30 -29.41 -2.09 39.96
N CYS A 31 -30.13 -1.11 40.50
CA CYS A 31 -29.74 0.27 40.70
C CYS A 31 -29.01 0.38 42.06
N ILE A 32 -27.86 1.06 42.10
CA ILE A 32 -27.27 1.61 43.33
C ILE A 32 -26.84 3.04 43.01
N GLN A 33 -27.37 4.00 43.78
CA GLN A 33 -27.01 5.41 43.77
C GLN A 33 -25.82 5.69 44.71
N ASP A 34 -24.96 6.62 44.23
CA ASP A 34 -24.17 7.64 44.94
C ASP A 34 -23.07 7.16 45.92
N ASN A 35 -21.82 7.66 45.93
CA ASN A 35 -21.37 9.04 45.75
C ASN A 35 -19.82 9.12 45.61
N THR A 36 -19.32 10.22 45.06
CA THR A 36 -17.92 10.74 45.09
C THR A 36 -16.82 10.09 44.20
N THR A 37 -16.62 10.65 43.00
CA THR A 37 -15.30 11.18 42.59
C THR A 37 -15.45 12.07 41.34
N SER A 38 -15.20 13.35 41.55
CA SER A 38 -15.09 14.41 40.55
C SER A 38 -13.82 14.27 39.71
N ASP A 39 -13.89 14.79 38.48
CA ASP A 39 -12.81 15.04 37.52
C ASP A 39 -12.16 13.81 36.86
N LEU A 40 -12.77 13.28 35.78
CA LEU A 40 -12.06 12.61 34.66
C LEU A 40 -12.97 12.21 33.46
N THR A 41 -14.12 12.84 33.26
CA THR A 41 -15.06 12.49 32.17
C THR A 41 -15.08 13.56 31.07
N TYR A 42 -14.05 13.58 30.21
CA TYR A 42 -14.09 14.38 28.97
C TYR A 42 -13.95 13.53 27.69
N THR A 43 -13.64 12.24 27.80
CA THR A 43 -13.20 11.44 26.64
C THR A 43 -14.27 10.57 25.96
N SER A 44 -15.54 10.55 26.39
CA SER A 44 -16.52 9.57 25.86
C SER A 44 -17.83 10.11 25.31
N ARG A 45 -17.93 11.40 24.96
CA ARG A 45 -19.08 11.91 24.20
C ARG A 45 -18.56 12.73 23.02
N PHE A 46 -19.25 12.70 21.88
CA PHE A 46 -19.00 13.49 20.66
C PHE A 46 -18.23 12.82 19.50
N LEU A 47 -18.41 11.53 19.27
CA LEU A 47 -18.15 10.95 17.93
C LEU A 47 -19.40 10.77 17.06
N ASP A 48 -20.61 10.89 17.60
CA ASP A 48 -21.84 10.80 16.81
C ASP A 48 -22.62 12.11 16.85
N ASN A 49 -22.96 12.62 15.67
CA ASN A 49 -23.83 13.77 15.39
C ASN A 49 -23.23 15.17 15.60
N GLN A 50 -22.51 15.67 14.59
CA GLN A 50 -22.52 17.09 14.24
C GLN A 50 -22.62 17.27 12.71
N PRO A 51 -23.44 18.20 12.20
CA PRO A 51 -23.62 18.43 10.78
C PRO A 51 -22.32 18.95 10.14
N ILE A 52 -22.05 18.49 8.92
CA ILE A 52 -20.94 18.92 8.08
C ILE A 52 -21.06 20.44 7.87
N LEU A 53 -20.13 21.22 8.43
CA LEU A 53 -20.03 22.63 8.11
C LEU A 53 -19.64 22.77 6.63
N PRO A 54 -20.31 23.67 5.86
CA PRO A 54 -19.95 23.89 4.48
C PRO A 54 -18.51 24.44 4.39
N PRO A 55 -17.81 24.19 3.27
CA PRO A 55 -16.44 24.66 3.10
C PRO A 55 -16.38 26.18 3.28
N ARG A 56 -15.48 26.61 4.15
CA ARG A 56 -15.21 28.02 4.43
C ARG A 56 -14.84 28.71 3.11
N LYS A 57 -15.65 29.70 2.68
CA LYS A 57 -15.29 30.58 1.56
C LYS A 57 -13.93 31.21 1.86
N VAL A 58 -12.92 30.86 1.07
CA VAL A 58 -11.59 31.46 1.11
C VAL A 58 -11.74 32.88 0.57
N SER A 59 -11.37 33.87 1.38
CA SER A 59 -11.26 35.27 0.95
C SER A 59 -10.21 35.40 -0.17
N ASP A 60 -10.54 36.19 -1.19
CA ASP A 60 -9.90 36.32 -2.52
C ASP A 60 -8.44 36.84 -2.56
N SER A 61 -7.59 36.53 -1.58
CA SER A 61 -6.21 37.06 -1.53
C SER A 61 -5.09 36.01 -1.60
N ALA A 62 -5.37 34.78 -2.04
CA ALA A 62 -4.33 33.77 -2.29
C ALA A 62 -4.70 32.85 -3.46
N LEU A 63 -4.77 33.41 -4.68
CA LEU A 63 -4.71 32.62 -5.90
C LEU A 63 -3.36 31.91 -5.98
N LEU A 64 -3.32 30.63 -5.60
CA LEU A 64 -2.30 29.68 -6.02
C LEU A 64 -2.31 29.64 -7.55
N LYS A 65 -1.45 30.45 -8.18
CA LYS A 65 -1.09 30.29 -9.58
C LYS A 65 -0.60 28.85 -9.75
N LYS A 66 -1.09 28.15 -10.79
CA LYS A 66 -0.58 26.86 -11.26
C LYS A 66 0.95 26.88 -11.15
N PRO A 67 1.60 25.88 -10.53
CA PRO A 67 3.04 25.85 -10.47
C PRO A 67 3.59 25.85 -11.90
N MET A 68 4.41 26.86 -12.22
CA MET A 68 5.21 26.87 -13.45
C MET A 68 6.08 25.62 -13.45
N ILE A 69 5.95 24.81 -14.50
CA ILE A 69 6.88 23.72 -14.80
C ILE A 69 8.25 24.38 -15.05
N PRO A 70 9.28 24.13 -14.22
CA PRO A 70 10.61 24.65 -14.51
C PRO A 70 11.18 23.93 -15.75
N PRO A 71 11.92 24.61 -16.63
CA PRO A 71 12.56 23.96 -17.77
C PRO A 71 13.57 22.92 -17.28
N ARG A 72 13.66 21.79 -18.01
CA ARG A 72 14.63 20.71 -17.76
C ARG A 72 16.04 21.27 -17.68
N THR A 73 16.60 21.34 -16.47
CA THR A 73 18.04 21.51 -16.26
C THR A 73 18.67 20.16 -15.94
N SER A 74 19.79 19.92 -16.62
CA SER A 74 20.65 18.75 -16.67
C SER A 74 21.02 18.11 -15.32
N SER A 75 20.84 16.79 -15.27
CA SER A 75 21.70 15.76 -14.65
C SER A 75 22.49 16.09 -13.37
N MET A 76 22.15 15.41 -12.28
CA MET A 76 23.13 14.94 -11.29
C MET A 76 23.22 13.41 -11.35
N PRO A 77 24.43 12.82 -11.28
CA PRO A 77 24.62 11.38 -11.44
C PRO A 77 24.26 10.64 -10.14
N LEU A 78 23.35 9.67 -10.21
CA LEU A 78 23.17 8.68 -9.16
C LEU A 78 24.20 7.57 -9.35
N ASN A 79 25.26 7.63 -8.55
CA ASN A 79 26.17 6.51 -8.34
C ASN A 79 25.93 6.00 -6.91
N ASN A 80 25.25 4.87 -6.78
CA ASN A 80 25.62 3.77 -5.89
C ASN A 80 24.55 2.68 -5.92
N ARG A 81 24.96 1.51 -6.39
CA ARG A 81 24.22 0.24 -6.38
C ARG A 81 23.74 -0.08 -4.97
N LEU A 82 22.41 -0.11 -4.79
CA LEU A 82 21.78 -0.95 -3.77
C LEU A 82 21.42 -2.26 -4.46
N GLN A 83 22.27 -3.28 -4.27
CA GLN A 83 21.87 -4.67 -4.49
C GLN A 83 20.83 -5.03 -3.44
N ILE A 84 19.55 -4.80 -3.77
CA ILE A 84 18.45 -5.48 -3.10
C ILE A 84 18.59 -6.94 -3.50
N LYS A 85 18.93 -7.82 -2.55
CA LYS A 85 18.75 -9.26 -2.71
C LYS A 85 17.25 -9.48 -2.96
N LYS A 86 16.87 -9.72 -4.21
CA LYS A 86 15.54 -10.24 -4.56
C LYS A 86 15.37 -11.55 -3.79
N SER A 87 14.28 -11.71 -3.04
CA SER A 87 13.86 -13.04 -2.61
C SER A 87 13.47 -13.81 -3.87
N ASP A 88 14.15 -14.93 -4.12
CA ASP A 88 14.01 -15.73 -5.33
C ASP A 88 12.69 -16.53 -5.39
N GLU A 89 11.77 -16.33 -4.44
CA GLU A 89 10.51 -17.08 -4.35
C GLU A 89 9.50 -16.73 -5.46
N ASN A 90 9.61 -15.55 -6.10
CA ASN A 90 8.72 -15.11 -7.20
C ASN A 90 9.42 -15.08 -8.58
N SER A 91 10.55 -15.77 -8.73
CA SER A 91 11.21 -15.86 -10.03
C SER A 91 10.35 -16.67 -11.01
N TRP A 92 10.13 -16.15 -12.20
CA TRP A 92 9.35 -16.82 -13.26
C TRP A 92 9.87 -18.18 -13.67
N THR A 93 11.17 -18.39 -13.52
CA THR A 93 11.79 -19.70 -13.70
C THR A 93 11.26 -20.73 -12.71
N THR A 94 10.88 -20.30 -11.50
CA THR A 94 10.26 -21.13 -10.46
C THR A 94 8.81 -21.42 -10.80
N PHE A 95 8.03 -20.41 -11.20
CA PHE A 95 6.63 -20.58 -11.68
C PHE A 95 6.54 -21.59 -12.85
N LEU A 96 7.48 -21.50 -13.80
CA LEU A 96 7.52 -22.36 -14.97
C LEU A 96 8.32 -23.66 -14.78
N LYS A 97 8.85 -23.92 -13.57
CA LYS A 97 9.73 -25.06 -13.26
C LYS A 97 10.90 -25.23 -14.25
N LEU A 98 11.43 -24.12 -14.79
CA LEU A 98 12.52 -24.13 -15.76
C LEU A 98 13.88 -24.11 -15.05
N ASN A 99 14.67 -25.17 -15.22
CA ASN A 99 16.08 -25.19 -14.83
C ASN A 99 16.88 -24.20 -15.71
N LYS A 100 17.52 -23.21 -15.08
CA LYS A 100 18.39 -22.23 -15.77
C LYS A 100 19.58 -22.95 -16.43
N LYS A 101 19.45 -23.30 -17.71
CA LYS A 101 20.60 -23.39 -18.62
C LYS A 101 20.73 -22.04 -19.30
N SER A 102 21.65 -21.21 -18.77
CA SER A 102 22.10 -19.97 -19.40
C SER A 102 22.57 -20.27 -20.84
N LYS A 103 21.71 -20.05 -21.83
CA LYS A 103 22.14 -19.84 -23.22
C LYS A 103 22.40 -18.35 -23.37
N ASN A 104 23.67 -17.97 -23.22
CA ASN A 104 24.15 -16.70 -23.74
C ASN A 104 23.92 -16.73 -25.26
N HIS A 105 22.93 -15.99 -25.74
CA HIS A 105 22.86 -15.68 -27.16
C HIS A 105 24.03 -14.74 -27.52
N PRO A 106 24.71 -14.95 -28.66
CA PRO A 106 25.80 -14.08 -29.05
C PRO A 106 25.21 -12.71 -29.38
N ILE A 107 25.48 -11.72 -28.53
CA ILE A 107 25.25 -10.32 -28.85
C ILE A 107 26.08 -10.01 -30.08
N LYS A 108 25.43 -9.80 -31.24
CA LYS A 108 26.09 -9.19 -32.40
C LYS A 108 26.63 -7.85 -31.92
N LYS A 109 27.96 -7.74 -31.87
CA LYS A 109 28.67 -6.47 -31.58
C LYS A 109 28.27 -5.46 -32.64
N ILE A 110 27.30 -4.62 -32.33
CA ILE A 110 27.05 -3.38 -33.07
C ILE A 110 28.12 -2.41 -32.56
N LYS A 111 29.15 -2.17 -33.38
CA LYS A 111 30.07 -1.04 -33.17
C LYS A 111 29.25 0.23 -33.40
N SER A 112 28.97 1.01 -32.37
CA SER A 112 28.52 2.40 -32.53
C SER A 112 29.68 3.34 -32.19
N VAL A 113 30.17 4.00 -33.23
CA VAL A 113 30.85 5.28 -33.11
C VAL A 113 29.75 6.33 -33.24
N GLY A 114 29.60 7.19 -32.22
CA GLY A 114 28.81 8.42 -32.31
C GLY A 114 27.37 8.33 -31.77
N LEU A 115 27.16 9.06 -30.67
CA LEU A 115 25.91 9.50 -30.01
C LEU A 115 24.89 8.44 -29.52
N LYS A 116 24.65 8.48 -28.20
CA LYS A 116 23.52 7.87 -27.48
C LYS A 116 22.21 8.57 -27.85
N GLU A 117 21.82 8.51 -29.13
CA GLU A 117 20.57 9.06 -29.65
C GLU A 117 19.41 8.07 -29.55
N ASN A 118 18.19 8.59 -29.68
CA ASN A 118 16.99 7.74 -29.72
C ASN A 118 16.97 6.96 -31.05
N VAL A 119 16.81 5.64 -30.96
CA VAL A 119 16.69 4.75 -32.12
C VAL A 119 15.23 4.64 -32.51
N ARG A 120 14.91 4.86 -33.78
CA ARG A 120 13.55 4.69 -34.31
C ARG A 120 13.51 3.41 -35.14
N VAL A 121 12.56 2.54 -34.83
CA VAL A 121 12.22 1.37 -35.67
C VAL A 121 11.11 1.81 -36.60
N VAL A 122 11.36 1.71 -37.91
CA VAL A 122 10.45 2.14 -38.96
C VAL A 122 10.03 0.94 -39.79
N GLU A 123 8.74 0.83 -40.06
CA GLU A 123 8.15 -0.17 -40.95
C GLU A 123 7.17 0.54 -41.88
N ASN A 124 7.27 0.30 -43.19
CA ASN A 124 6.46 0.95 -44.23
C ASN A 124 6.45 2.49 -44.09
N ASP A 125 7.63 3.10 -43.94
CA ASP A 125 7.84 4.54 -43.73
C ASP A 125 7.18 5.14 -42.49
N GLN A 126 6.64 4.31 -41.60
CA GLN A 126 6.03 4.74 -40.33
C GLN A 126 6.87 4.29 -39.15
N THR A 127 7.14 5.20 -38.22
CA THR A 127 7.82 4.83 -36.96
C THR A 127 6.88 3.99 -36.10
N ILE A 128 7.27 2.76 -35.81
CA ILE A 128 6.50 1.80 -35.01
C ILE A 128 6.96 1.74 -33.55
N LEU A 129 8.26 1.96 -33.30
CA LEU A 129 8.87 1.99 -31.97
C LEU A 129 9.96 3.06 -31.90
N VAL A 130 10.11 3.66 -30.73
CA VAL A 130 11.17 4.59 -30.38
C VAL A 130 11.86 4.07 -29.13
N LEU A 131 13.16 3.83 -29.23
CA LEU A 131 14.01 3.36 -28.13
C LEU A 131 14.93 4.49 -27.68
N GLY A 132 15.05 4.67 -26.38
CA GLY A 132 15.98 5.62 -25.75
C GLY A 132 17.10 4.90 -25.04
N TRP A 133 18.28 5.52 -24.99
CA TRP A 133 19.38 5.02 -24.16
C TRP A 133 19.24 5.53 -22.73
N THR A 134 18.91 4.64 -21.81
CA THR A 134 18.78 4.92 -20.37
C THR A 134 19.41 3.78 -19.56
N GLU A 135 20.14 4.11 -18.50
CA GLU A 135 20.74 3.11 -17.59
C GLU A 135 21.57 2.02 -18.31
N ASP A 136 22.36 2.43 -19.31
CA ASP A 136 23.22 1.56 -20.11
C ASP A 136 22.51 0.46 -20.92
N ARG A 137 21.21 0.63 -21.18
CA ARG A 137 20.43 -0.20 -22.11
C ARG A 137 19.49 0.64 -22.96
N TYR A 138 19.03 0.10 -24.08
CA TYR A 138 17.91 0.69 -24.81
C TYR A 138 16.60 0.30 -24.11
N GLN A 139 15.76 1.29 -23.85
CA GLN A 139 14.41 1.12 -23.28
C GLN A 139 13.38 1.71 -24.23
N ILE A 140 12.18 1.13 -24.25
CA ILE A 140 11.08 1.59 -25.08
C ILE A 140 10.57 2.94 -24.53
N ILE A 141 10.62 3.99 -25.35
CA ILE A 141 10.06 5.32 -25.03
C ILE A 141 8.62 5.41 -25.54
N ALA A 142 8.38 4.95 -26.76
CA ALA A 142 7.09 5.04 -27.42
C ALA A 142 6.94 3.94 -28.46
N GLY A 143 5.70 3.59 -28.78
CA GLY A 143 5.41 2.68 -29.87
C GLY A 143 3.94 2.68 -30.23
N LYS A 144 3.62 2.14 -31.39
CA LYS A 144 2.24 1.78 -31.74
C LYS A 144 1.78 0.64 -30.84
N ARG A 145 0.46 0.56 -30.59
CA ARG A 145 -0.14 -0.43 -29.69
C ARG A 145 0.29 -1.86 -30.03
N GLU A 146 0.31 -2.19 -31.31
CA GLU A 146 0.65 -3.51 -31.83
C GLU A 146 2.12 -3.85 -31.55
N ALA A 147 3.02 -2.92 -31.83
CA ALA A 147 4.46 -3.10 -31.59
C ALA A 147 4.80 -3.17 -30.08
N LEU A 148 4.08 -2.42 -29.24
CA LEU A 148 4.21 -2.51 -27.79
C LEU A 148 3.74 -3.87 -27.26
N PHE A 149 2.67 -4.42 -27.84
CA PHE A 149 2.15 -5.75 -27.50
C PHE A 149 3.09 -6.87 -27.94
N GLU A 150 3.68 -6.79 -29.14
CA GLU A 150 4.71 -7.74 -29.59
C GLU A 150 5.90 -7.77 -28.62
N LYS A 151 6.34 -6.60 -28.15
CA LYS A 151 7.42 -6.51 -27.17
C LYS A 151 7.11 -7.16 -25.84
N LEU A 152 5.83 -7.31 -25.47
CA LEU A 152 5.42 -8.03 -24.27
C LEU A 152 5.88 -9.50 -24.28
N MET A 153 6.05 -10.08 -25.47
CA MET A 153 6.48 -11.47 -25.65
C MET A 153 8.00 -11.67 -25.48
N GLU A 154 8.78 -10.60 -25.67
CA GLU A 154 10.25 -10.65 -25.72
C GLU A 154 10.95 -9.99 -24.53
N GLU A 155 10.34 -8.95 -23.94
CA GLU A 155 10.99 -8.08 -22.96
C GLU A 155 11.04 -8.65 -21.53
N GLU A 156 11.79 -7.99 -20.65
CA GLU A 156 11.95 -8.39 -19.25
C GLU A 156 10.69 -8.12 -18.39
N GLU A 157 10.66 -8.71 -17.19
CA GLU A 157 9.58 -8.57 -16.19
C GLU A 157 9.16 -7.11 -15.94
N ASN A 158 10.14 -6.19 -15.86
CA ASN A 158 9.87 -4.78 -15.61
C ASN A 158 8.99 -4.15 -16.69
N TYR A 159 9.20 -4.52 -17.97
CA TYR A 159 8.37 -4.01 -19.06
C TYR A 159 6.96 -4.59 -18.97
N VAL A 160 6.82 -5.88 -18.62
CA VAL A 160 5.51 -6.50 -18.43
C VAL A 160 4.72 -5.78 -17.34
N ASP A 161 5.35 -5.47 -16.21
CA ASP A 161 4.70 -4.75 -15.11
C ASP A 161 4.27 -3.34 -15.53
N VAL A 162 5.16 -2.58 -16.19
CA VAL A 162 4.83 -1.24 -16.69
C VAL A 162 3.72 -1.27 -17.74
N TYR A 163 3.74 -2.25 -18.64
CA TYR A 163 2.70 -2.42 -19.66
C TYR A 163 1.35 -2.73 -19.02
N LEU A 164 1.28 -3.75 -18.15
CA LEU A 164 0.04 -4.14 -17.47
C LEU A 164 -0.49 -3.02 -16.58
N MET A 165 0.38 -2.29 -15.86
CA MET A 165 -0.03 -1.16 -15.03
C MET A 165 -0.69 -0.03 -15.81
N ASN A 166 -0.31 0.18 -17.08
CA ASN A 166 -0.74 1.33 -17.88
C ASN A 166 -1.61 0.97 -19.08
N HIS A 167 -1.94 -0.31 -19.28
CA HIS A 167 -2.58 -0.78 -20.51
C HIS A 167 -3.92 -0.09 -20.76
N THR A 168 -4.71 0.18 -19.72
CA THR A 168 -6.03 0.82 -19.80
C THR A 168 -6.02 2.18 -20.51
N ASN A 169 -4.89 2.90 -20.46
CA ASN A 169 -4.71 4.18 -21.15
C ASN A 169 -4.73 4.05 -22.69
N PHE A 170 -4.47 2.87 -23.22
CA PHE A 170 -4.38 2.65 -24.65
C PHE A 170 -5.04 1.37 -25.15
N ILE A 171 -5.45 0.40 -24.33
CA ILE A 171 -6.17 -0.80 -24.73
C ILE A 171 -7.06 -1.27 -23.58
N SER A 172 -8.32 -1.64 -23.84
CA SER A 172 -9.18 -2.17 -22.78
C SER A 172 -8.71 -3.55 -22.33
N SER A 173 -8.91 -3.87 -21.05
CA SER A 173 -8.51 -5.15 -20.46
C SER A 173 -9.10 -6.35 -21.23
N THR A 174 -10.36 -6.26 -21.67
CA THR A 174 -10.99 -7.30 -22.50
C THR A 174 -10.29 -7.48 -23.84
N LYS A 175 -9.91 -6.39 -24.51
CA LYS A 175 -9.18 -6.46 -25.80
C LYS A 175 -7.78 -7.02 -25.61
N LEU A 176 -7.09 -6.65 -24.53
CA LEU A 176 -5.79 -7.20 -24.20
C LEU A 176 -5.86 -8.71 -23.93
N LEU A 177 -6.82 -9.15 -23.11
CA LEU A 177 -7.03 -10.58 -22.84
C LEU A 177 -7.34 -11.36 -24.14
N ASN A 178 -8.19 -10.81 -25.02
CA ASN A 178 -8.46 -11.40 -26.34
C ASN A 178 -7.20 -11.57 -27.19
N GLN A 179 -6.34 -10.54 -27.25
CA GLN A 179 -5.08 -10.62 -28.01
C GLN A 179 -4.15 -11.67 -27.41
N LEU A 180 -4.03 -11.76 -26.09
CA LEU A 180 -3.23 -12.78 -25.41
C LEU A 180 -3.74 -14.19 -25.73
N ILE A 181 -5.04 -14.43 -25.62
CA ILE A 181 -5.67 -15.72 -25.94
C ILE A 181 -5.48 -16.08 -27.42
N GLN A 182 -5.60 -15.11 -28.33
CA GLN A 182 -5.37 -15.32 -29.75
C GLN A 182 -3.92 -15.76 -30.03
N VAL A 183 -2.92 -15.10 -29.43
CA VAL A 183 -1.52 -15.51 -29.58
C VAL A 183 -1.28 -16.88 -28.95
N PHE A 184 -1.95 -17.21 -27.84
CA PHE A 184 -1.82 -18.49 -27.17
C PHE A 184 -2.21 -19.67 -28.07
N TYR A 185 -3.29 -19.53 -28.83
CA TYR A 185 -3.74 -20.58 -29.76
C TYR A 185 -2.99 -20.59 -31.09
N THR A 186 -2.47 -19.44 -31.54
CA THR A 186 -1.77 -19.35 -32.83
C THR A 186 -0.28 -19.66 -32.74
N GLN A 187 0.36 -19.42 -31.59
CA GLN A 187 1.80 -19.55 -31.43
C GLN A 187 2.16 -20.40 -30.19
N CYS A 188 2.24 -21.72 -30.38
CA CYS A 188 2.53 -22.67 -29.30
C CYS A 188 3.81 -22.34 -28.51
N ALA A 189 4.83 -21.76 -29.17
CA ALA A 189 6.09 -21.37 -28.52
C ALA A 189 5.94 -20.27 -27.46
N LEU A 190 4.85 -19.49 -27.49
CA LEU A 190 4.61 -18.38 -26.57
C LEU A 190 3.61 -18.70 -25.45
N GLN A 191 2.99 -19.88 -25.46
CA GLN A 191 1.94 -20.26 -24.50
C GLN A 191 2.37 -20.05 -23.05
N THR A 192 3.56 -20.52 -22.71
CA THR A 192 4.14 -20.39 -21.38
C THR A 192 4.40 -18.92 -20.99
N ARG A 193 4.79 -18.08 -21.96
CA ARG A 193 4.99 -16.64 -21.76
C ARG A 193 3.67 -15.90 -21.58
N ILE A 194 2.62 -16.33 -22.25
CA ILE A 194 1.29 -15.74 -22.11
C ILE A 194 0.67 -16.08 -20.76
N LEU A 195 0.74 -17.35 -20.34
CA LEU A 195 0.32 -17.74 -18.99
C LEU A 195 1.09 -16.98 -17.92
N PHE A 196 2.37 -16.71 -18.19
CA PHE A 196 3.13 -15.79 -17.36
C PHE A 196 2.47 -14.43 -17.29
N ILE A 197 2.20 -13.78 -18.43
CA ILE A 197 1.69 -12.41 -18.42
C ILE A 197 0.37 -12.34 -17.66
N ILE A 198 -0.52 -13.32 -17.88
CA ILE A 198 -1.82 -13.38 -17.20
C ILE A 198 -1.67 -13.68 -15.71
N HIS A 199 -0.81 -14.61 -15.30
CA HIS A 199 -0.55 -14.86 -13.87
C HIS A 199 0.00 -13.60 -13.18
N ARG A 200 0.89 -12.86 -13.85
CA ARG A 200 1.42 -11.59 -13.34
C ARG A 200 0.34 -10.53 -13.21
N TRP A 201 -0.54 -10.47 -14.20
CA TRP A 201 -1.69 -9.57 -14.23
C TRP A 201 -2.63 -9.83 -13.04
N LEU A 202 -3.00 -11.09 -12.81
CA LEU A 202 -3.80 -11.48 -11.65
C LEU A 202 -3.12 -11.16 -10.32
N LEU A 203 -1.81 -11.37 -10.23
CA LEU A 203 -1.06 -11.19 -8.97
C LEU A 203 -0.91 -9.71 -8.59
N LEU A 204 -0.64 -8.83 -9.57
CA LEU A 204 -0.26 -7.43 -9.30
C LEU A 204 -1.39 -6.43 -9.58
N TYR A 205 -2.28 -6.72 -10.51
CA TYR A 205 -3.33 -5.81 -10.96
C TYR A 205 -4.69 -6.51 -11.04
N PHE A 206 -5.05 -7.27 -10.00
CA PHE A 206 -6.34 -7.99 -9.92
C PHE A 206 -7.56 -7.06 -10.09
N TYR A 207 -7.42 -5.76 -9.78
CA TYR A 207 -8.48 -4.77 -9.92
C TYR A 207 -9.19 -4.82 -11.28
N ASP A 208 -8.47 -5.06 -12.38
CA ASP A 208 -9.07 -5.16 -13.72
C ASP A 208 -10.09 -6.31 -13.82
N PHE A 209 -9.90 -7.35 -13.02
CA PHE A 209 -10.76 -8.54 -12.93
C PHE A 209 -11.92 -8.39 -11.93
N ASN A 210 -12.09 -7.19 -11.33
CA ASN A 210 -13.36 -6.84 -10.69
C ASN A 210 -14.48 -6.70 -11.73
N ASP A 211 -14.14 -6.48 -13.02
CA ASP A 211 -15.07 -6.66 -14.12
C ASP A 211 -15.39 -8.15 -14.29
N LYS A 212 -16.64 -8.49 -13.95
CA LYS A 212 -17.15 -9.86 -14.03
C LYS A 212 -17.02 -10.44 -15.44
N LEU A 213 -17.20 -9.63 -16.50
CA LEU A 213 -17.13 -10.12 -17.87
C LEU A 213 -15.70 -10.55 -18.24
N LEU A 214 -14.70 -9.76 -17.81
CA LEU A 214 -13.29 -10.09 -18.00
C LEU A 214 -12.91 -11.36 -17.22
N LEU A 215 -13.36 -11.46 -15.97
CA LEU A 215 -13.07 -12.61 -15.11
C LEU A 215 -13.74 -13.89 -15.63
N ASP A 216 -15.00 -13.82 -16.06
CA ASP A 216 -15.72 -14.96 -16.65
C ASP A 216 -15.05 -15.43 -17.94
N GLN A 217 -14.59 -14.49 -18.77
CA GLN A 217 -13.83 -14.80 -19.97
C GLN A 217 -12.50 -15.51 -19.66
N LEU A 218 -11.75 -15.01 -18.68
CA LEU A 218 -10.51 -15.65 -18.24
C LEU A 218 -10.77 -17.06 -17.70
N ASN A 219 -11.81 -17.24 -16.87
CA ASN A 219 -12.18 -18.55 -16.34
C ASN A 219 -12.57 -19.53 -17.44
N SER A 220 -13.29 -19.08 -18.48
CA SER A 220 -13.60 -19.90 -19.65
C SER A 220 -12.33 -20.35 -20.37
N PHE A 221 -11.37 -19.45 -20.58
CA PHE A 221 -10.08 -19.81 -21.18
C PHE A 221 -9.32 -20.82 -20.33
N LEU A 222 -9.17 -20.56 -19.02
CA LEU A 222 -8.44 -21.45 -18.12
C LEU A 222 -9.09 -22.84 -17.97
N SER A 223 -10.41 -22.94 -18.11
CA SER A 223 -11.14 -24.22 -17.99
C SER A 223 -11.00 -25.12 -19.22
N GLN A 224 -10.61 -24.56 -20.37
CA GLN A 224 -10.44 -25.30 -21.62
C GLN A 224 -9.06 -25.98 -21.73
N GLU A 225 -8.09 -25.55 -20.91
CA GLU A 225 -6.69 -25.95 -21.03
C GLU A 225 -6.31 -27.00 -19.98
N TYR A 226 -5.98 -28.22 -20.42
CA TYR A 226 -5.57 -29.32 -19.51
C TYR A 226 -4.05 -29.52 -19.43
N ILE A 227 -3.29 -28.94 -20.37
CA ILE A 227 -1.83 -29.14 -20.48
C ILE A 227 -1.09 -28.39 -19.36
N PHE A 228 -1.65 -27.27 -18.91
CA PHE A 228 -1.01 -26.33 -17.98
C PHE A 228 -1.65 -26.35 -16.58
N ASN A 229 -2.13 -27.53 -16.14
CA ASN A 229 -2.91 -27.69 -14.90
C ASN A 229 -2.26 -27.06 -13.67
N ASP A 230 -0.93 -27.17 -13.51
CA ASP A 230 -0.21 -26.59 -12.38
C ASP A 230 -0.29 -25.06 -12.38
N GLN A 231 -0.04 -24.42 -13.52
CA GLN A 231 -0.09 -22.96 -13.66
C GLN A 231 -1.53 -22.45 -13.50
N ILE A 232 -2.48 -23.15 -14.10
CA ILE A 232 -3.90 -22.82 -14.03
C ILE A 232 -4.41 -22.92 -12.58
N TYR A 233 -4.02 -23.97 -11.85
CA TYR A 233 -4.37 -24.12 -10.44
C TYR A 233 -3.86 -22.96 -9.59
N GLN A 234 -2.62 -22.51 -9.82
CA GLN A 234 -2.08 -21.34 -9.12
C GLN A 234 -2.89 -20.08 -9.42
N MET A 235 -3.23 -19.83 -10.69
CA MET A 235 -4.06 -18.68 -11.09
C MET A 235 -5.46 -18.74 -10.48
N GLN A 236 -6.11 -19.92 -10.49
CA GLN A 236 -7.40 -20.15 -9.86
C GLN A 236 -7.34 -19.94 -8.34
N SER A 237 -6.24 -20.34 -7.69
CA SER A 237 -6.05 -20.09 -6.26
C SER A 237 -6.00 -18.60 -5.94
N ILE A 238 -5.35 -17.78 -6.79
CA ILE A 238 -5.30 -16.33 -6.65
C ILE A 238 -6.71 -15.75 -6.77
N ILE A 239 -7.47 -16.17 -7.81
CA ILE A 239 -8.85 -15.72 -8.04
C ILE A 239 -9.75 -16.07 -6.83
N GLN A 240 -9.61 -17.24 -6.25
CA GLN A 240 -10.41 -17.67 -5.09
C GLN A 240 -10.00 -16.98 -3.78
N GLN A 241 -8.71 -16.69 -3.60
CA GLN A 241 -8.18 -16.02 -2.42
C GLN A 241 -8.43 -14.50 -2.45
N HIS A 242 -8.58 -13.91 -3.63
CA HIS A 242 -8.85 -12.49 -3.77
C HIS A 242 -10.27 -12.19 -3.28
N ARG A 243 -10.37 -11.79 -2.01
CA ARG A 243 -11.56 -11.14 -1.48
C ARG A 243 -11.44 -9.65 -1.73
N PRO A 244 -12.53 -8.95 -2.12
CA PRO A 244 -12.56 -7.50 -2.02
C PRO A 244 -12.20 -7.16 -0.57
N CYS A 245 -11.09 -6.44 -0.39
CA CYS A 245 -10.50 -6.19 0.92
C CYS A 245 -11.58 -5.63 1.85
N LEU A 246 -12.09 -6.48 2.75
CA LEU A 246 -13.02 -6.06 3.78
C LEU A 246 -12.23 -5.23 4.78
N TYR A 247 -12.74 -4.05 5.11
CA TYR A 247 -12.23 -3.17 6.16
C TYR A 247 -11.76 -3.98 7.37
N ILE A 248 -10.43 -4.17 7.51
CA ILE A 248 -9.88 -4.95 8.61
C ILE A 248 -9.95 -4.07 9.85
N GLN A 249 -10.91 -4.35 10.74
CA GLN A 249 -10.90 -3.79 12.09
C GLN A 249 -9.63 -4.31 12.79
N PRO A 250 -8.73 -3.43 13.29
CA PRO A 250 -7.52 -3.86 13.96
C PRO A 250 -7.86 -4.78 15.13
N LYS A 251 -7.32 -6.01 15.15
CA LYS A 251 -7.59 -7.01 16.21
C LYS A 251 -7.12 -6.58 17.60
N HIS A 252 -6.23 -5.60 17.68
CA HIS A 252 -5.75 -5.00 18.93
C HIS A 252 -6.40 -3.64 19.14
N ILE A 253 -7.66 -3.64 19.56
CA ILE A 253 -8.36 -2.41 19.95
C ILE A 253 -7.85 -2.02 21.34
N ILE A 254 -7.04 -0.97 21.43
CA ILE A 254 -6.85 -0.28 22.72
C ILE A 254 -8.25 0.17 23.15
N PRO A 255 -8.75 -0.18 24.35
CA PRO A 255 -10.09 0.22 24.77
C PRO A 255 -10.26 1.73 24.62
N ALA A 256 -11.32 2.15 23.92
CA ALA A 256 -11.56 3.55 23.55
C ALA A 256 -11.63 4.51 24.75
N ASP A 257 -11.95 3.98 25.94
CA ASP A 257 -12.18 4.76 27.15
C ASP A 257 -10.91 5.10 27.95
N ARG A 258 -9.72 4.66 27.50
CA ARG A 258 -8.48 4.95 28.21
C ARG A 258 -7.95 6.36 27.87
N PRO A 259 -7.72 7.23 28.87
CA PRO A 259 -7.15 8.55 28.61
C PRO A 259 -5.73 8.40 28.05
N ILE A 260 -5.37 9.23 27.07
CA ILE A 260 -4.06 9.17 26.38
C ILE A 260 -2.87 9.15 27.36
N PHE A 261 -2.98 9.85 28.49
CA PHE A 261 -1.96 9.86 29.53
C PHE A 261 -1.58 8.46 30.02
N SER A 262 -2.55 7.55 30.11
CA SER A 262 -2.39 6.18 30.62
C SER A 262 -1.75 5.20 29.64
N ILE A 263 -1.73 5.53 28.34
CA ILE A 263 -1.25 4.62 27.29
C ILE A 263 0.25 4.84 27.07
N ASN A 264 1.06 3.79 26.96
CA ASN A 264 2.48 3.96 26.65
C ASN A 264 2.67 4.58 25.25
N SER A 265 3.59 5.54 25.12
CA SER A 265 3.94 6.18 23.84
C SER A 265 4.36 5.16 22.78
N GLN A 266 5.09 4.10 23.17
CA GLN A 266 5.52 3.02 22.27
C GLN A 266 4.34 2.20 21.75
N ASP A 267 3.42 1.80 22.63
CA ASP A 267 2.26 0.99 22.26
C ASP A 267 1.34 1.77 21.31
N LEU A 268 1.14 3.06 21.59
CA LEU A 268 0.35 3.93 20.73
C LEU A 268 1.03 4.12 19.36
N ALA A 269 2.35 4.32 19.30
CA ALA A 269 3.08 4.44 18.04
C ALA A 269 3.02 3.16 17.20
N HIS A 270 3.12 1.98 17.83
CA HIS A 270 2.93 0.70 17.14
C HIS A 270 1.51 0.54 16.62
N TYR A 271 0.50 0.89 17.43
CA TYR A 271 -0.90 0.84 17.01
C TYR A 271 -1.18 1.78 15.82
N LEU A 272 -0.69 3.02 15.88
CA LEU A 272 -0.79 3.96 14.77
C LEU A 272 -0.15 3.38 13.50
N SER A 273 1.03 2.80 13.62
CA SER A 273 1.75 2.20 12.50
C SER A 273 1.05 0.99 11.91
N LEU A 274 0.42 0.16 12.74
CA LEU A 274 -0.36 -0.98 12.26
C LEU A 274 -1.58 -0.51 11.45
N VAL A 275 -2.33 0.46 11.97
CA VAL A 275 -3.51 1.01 11.27
C VAL A 275 -3.09 1.70 9.97
N ASP A 276 -2.06 2.54 10.02
CA ASP A 276 -1.57 3.25 8.83
C ASP A 276 -1.02 2.28 7.78
N HIS A 277 -0.40 1.17 8.20
CA HIS A 277 0.06 0.12 7.29
C HIS A 277 -1.12 -0.53 6.56
N TYR A 278 -2.17 -0.94 7.28
CA TYR A 278 -3.34 -1.55 6.64
C TYR A 278 -4.04 -0.59 5.68
N LEU A 279 -4.13 0.70 6.03
CA LEU A 279 -4.70 1.71 5.14
C LEU A 279 -3.84 1.95 3.92
N PHE A 280 -2.51 1.98 4.08
CA PHE A 280 -1.59 2.14 2.96
C PHE A 280 -1.60 0.93 2.02
N ASP A 281 -1.62 -0.29 2.56
CA ASP A 281 -1.70 -1.54 1.81
C ASP A 281 -3.01 -1.68 1.02
N TYR A 282 -4.09 -1.06 1.51
CA TYR A 282 -5.37 -1.02 0.83
C TYR A 282 -5.37 -0.14 -0.43
N ILE A 283 -4.44 0.81 -0.56
CA ILE A 283 -4.39 1.69 -1.72
C ILE A 283 -3.94 0.90 -2.95
N SER A 284 -4.82 0.81 -3.94
CA SER A 284 -4.46 0.18 -5.21
C SER A 284 -3.61 1.10 -6.08
N SER A 285 -2.72 0.53 -6.90
CA SER A 285 -1.94 1.31 -7.88
C SER A 285 -2.84 2.07 -8.86
N ASN A 286 -4.00 1.52 -9.18
CA ASN A 286 -4.98 2.13 -10.08
C ASN A 286 -5.51 3.46 -9.52
N GLU A 287 -5.82 3.52 -8.23
CA GLU A 287 -6.26 4.76 -7.57
C GLU A 287 -5.20 5.86 -7.65
N LEU A 288 -3.91 5.50 -7.60
CA LEU A 288 -2.82 6.47 -7.70
C LEU A 288 -2.62 6.98 -9.13
N ILE A 289 -2.77 6.10 -10.13
CA ILE A 289 -2.63 6.45 -11.55
C ILE A 289 -3.76 7.38 -11.99
N HIS A 290 -4.98 7.09 -11.56
CA HIS A 290 -6.17 7.87 -11.89
C HIS A 290 -6.49 8.96 -10.87
N TYR A 291 -5.60 9.22 -9.92
CA TYR A 291 -5.86 10.20 -8.86
C TYR A 291 -6.16 11.59 -9.43
N GLY A 292 -7.36 12.09 -9.15
CA GLY A 292 -7.83 13.39 -9.62
C GLY A 292 -8.85 13.32 -10.77
N ASP A 293 -9.12 12.11 -11.28
CA ASP A 293 -10.29 11.83 -12.10
C ASP A 293 -11.57 11.87 -11.23
N LYS A 294 -12.75 11.76 -11.86
CA LYS A 294 -14.04 11.81 -11.14
C LYS A 294 -14.38 10.53 -10.37
N ASP A 295 -13.49 9.54 -10.43
CA ASP A 295 -13.72 8.21 -9.88
C ASP A 295 -13.49 8.17 -8.36
N GLU A 296 -14.06 7.16 -7.70
CA GLU A 296 -13.90 6.97 -6.26
C GLU A 296 -12.50 6.40 -5.94
N HIS A 297 -11.68 7.18 -5.25
CA HIS A 297 -10.36 6.77 -4.77
C HIS A 297 -10.40 6.37 -3.30
N LEU A 298 -11.19 5.34 -2.99
CA LEU A 298 -11.57 4.99 -1.61
C LEU A 298 -10.36 4.81 -0.67
N GLY A 299 -9.30 4.13 -1.10
CA GLY A 299 -8.10 3.93 -0.30
C GLY A 299 -7.35 5.23 -0.03
N VAL A 300 -7.17 6.05 -1.07
CA VAL A 300 -6.54 7.38 -0.93
C VAL A 300 -7.38 8.29 -0.03
N ASP A 301 -8.70 8.23 -0.16
CA ASP A 301 -9.64 8.99 0.66
C ASP A 301 -9.60 8.53 2.12
N LEU A 302 -9.55 7.23 2.38
CA LEU A 302 -9.41 6.69 3.74
C LEU A 302 -8.10 7.14 4.39
N MET A 303 -6.99 7.12 3.65
CA MET A 303 -5.70 7.60 4.13
C MET A 303 -5.71 9.12 4.36
N THR A 304 -6.41 9.89 3.53
CA THR A 304 -6.61 11.32 3.69
C THR A 304 -7.50 11.64 4.90
N GLN A 305 -8.57 10.87 5.12
CA GLN A 305 -9.40 10.97 6.32
C GLN A 305 -8.61 10.64 7.57
N ARG A 306 -7.75 9.60 7.52
CA ARG A 306 -6.84 9.22 8.59
C ARG A 306 -5.90 10.35 8.95
N PHE A 307 -5.26 10.98 7.97
CA PHE A 307 -4.43 12.18 8.15
C PHE A 307 -5.18 13.26 8.92
N ASN A 308 -6.38 13.61 8.45
CA ASN A 308 -7.18 14.68 9.02
C ASN A 308 -7.68 14.37 10.43
N LYS A 309 -8.12 13.14 10.69
CA LYS A 309 -8.58 12.69 12.01
C LYS A 309 -7.44 12.71 13.03
N LEU A 310 -6.29 12.13 12.68
CA LEU A 310 -5.14 12.09 13.59
C LEU A 310 -4.60 13.50 13.89
N ASN A 311 -4.49 14.36 12.88
CA ASN A 311 -4.05 15.75 13.08
C ASN A 311 -4.99 16.52 14.01
N ARG A 312 -6.30 16.46 13.75
CA ARG A 312 -7.30 17.12 14.60
C ARG A 312 -7.32 16.57 16.02
N TRP A 313 -7.17 15.26 16.18
CA TRP A 313 -7.12 14.63 17.50
C TRP A 313 -5.95 15.18 18.34
N VAL A 314 -4.73 15.24 17.78
CA VAL A 314 -3.56 15.83 18.47
C VAL A 314 -3.84 17.26 18.93
N ILE A 315 -4.41 18.09 18.04
CA ILE A 315 -4.71 19.49 18.34
C ILE A 315 -5.78 19.61 19.44
N ASN A 316 -6.85 18.82 19.34
CA ASN A 316 -7.98 18.87 20.27
C ASN A 316 -7.59 18.41 21.67
N GLU A 317 -6.83 17.32 21.81
CA GLU A 317 -6.32 16.84 23.09
C GLU A 317 -5.46 17.91 23.78
N LEU A 318 -4.61 18.62 23.03
CA LEU A 318 -3.75 19.67 23.57
C LEU A 318 -4.51 20.93 24.01
N VAL A 319 -5.49 21.35 23.22
CA VAL A 319 -6.28 22.56 23.49
C VAL A 319 -7.31 22.32 24.60
N GLY A 320 -7.85 21.11 24.72
CA GLY A 320 -8.85 20.74 25.72
C GLY A 320 -8.34 20.73 27.17
N ILE A 321 -7.04 20.54 27.38
CA ILE A 321 -6.45 20.57 28.72
C ILE A 321 -6.45 22.01 29.27
N LYS A 322 -6.83 22.19 30.54
CA LYS A 322 -6.73 23.48 31.23
C LYS A 322 -5.37 23.66 31.93
N SER A 323 -4.91 22.65 32.65
CA SER A 323 -3.68 22.70 33.45
C SER A 323 -2.42 22.82 32.60
N LEU A 324 -1.58 23.83 32.87
CA LEU A 324 -0.29 24.04 32.21
C LEU A 324 0.64 22.82 32.37
N LYS A 325 0.66 22.22 33.57
CA LYS A 325 1.47 21.03 33.88
C LYS A 325 1.07 19.85 33.00
N LEU A 326 -0.24 19.61 32.85
CA LEU A 326 -0.75 18.53 32.01
C LEU A 326 -0.52 18.80 30.51
N LYS A 327 -0.63 20.06 30.05
CA LYS A 327 -0.28 20.44 28.68
C LYS A 327 1.17 20.09 28.36
N LYS A 328 2.10 20.48 29.25
CA LYS A 328 3.53 20.17 29.10
C LYS A 328 3.74 18.66 28.94
N VAL A 329 3.16 17.86 29.84
CA VAL A 329 3.26 16.39 29.79
C VAL A 329 2.73 15.83 28.47
N LEU A 330 1.57 16.33 28.02
CA LEU A 330 0.96 15.85 26.78
C LEU A 330 1.76 16.24 25.54
N ILE A 331 2.31 17.46 25.49
CA ILE A 331 3.20 17.90 24.39
C ILE A 331 4.43 16.99 24.33
N THR A 332 5.11 16.75 25.46
CA THR A 332 6.26 15.83 25.52
C THR A 332 5.88 14.44 25.04
N LYS A 333 4.70 13.93 25.44
CA LYS A 333 4.21 12.62 25.01
C LYS A 333 4.01 12.55 23.49
N PHE A 334 3.39 13.54 22.87
CA PHE A 334 3.22 13.56 21.41
C PHE A 334 4.53 13.71 20.64
N ILE A 335 5.50 14.46 21.17
CA ILE A 335 6.85 14.53 20.61
C ILE A 335 7.50 13.13 20.63
N GLU A 336 7.37 12.41 21.74
CA GLU A 336 7.87 11.04 21.89
C GLU A 336 7.19 10.07 20.92
N ILE A 337 5.86 10.09 20.82
CA ILE A 337 5.10 9.24 19.87
C ILE A 337 5.55 9.52 18.43
N SER A 338 5.64 10.80 18.04
CA SER A 338 6.08 11.18 16.69
C SER A 338 7.51 10.71 16.38
N LYS A 339 8.40 10.78 17.38
CA LYS A 339 9.77 10.26 17.28
C LYS A 339 9.78 8.75 17.07
N ILE A 340 9.00 7.99 17.86
CA ILE A 340 8.91 6.54 17.73
C ILE A 340 8.35 6.15 16.36
N CYS A 341 7.28 6.82 15.89
CA CYS A 341 6.77 6.60 14.53
C CYS A 341 7.85 6.84 13.46
N PHE A 342 8.68 7.87 13.60
CA PHE A 342 9.80 8.13 12.69
C PHE A 342 10.85 7.01 12.72
N GLU A 343 11.18 6.51 13.91
CA GLU A 343 12.13 5.40 14.11
C GLU A 343 11.60 4.07 13.54
N LEU A 344 10.28 3.87 13.57
CA LEU A 344 9.59 2.73 12.95
C LEU A 344 9.41 2.87 11.42
N ASN A 345 9.96 3.91 10.80
CA ASN A 345 9.73 4.28 9.39
C ASN A 345 8.25 4.52 9.05
N ASN A 346 7.40 4.84 10.04
CA ASN A 346 6.07 5.38 9.81
C ASN A 346 6.16 6.91 9.70
N PHE A 347 6.54 7.36 8.50
CA PHE A 347 6.68 8.79 8.22
C PHE A 347 5.32 9.49 8.12
N HIS A 348 4.26 8.76 7.76
CA HIS A 348 2.90 9.30 7.68
C HIS A 348 2.42 9.85 9.03
N SER A 349 2.33 9.00 10.07
CA SER A 349 1.93 9.45 11.41
C SER A 349 2.92 10.45 12.02
N SER A 350 4.23 10.24 11.81
CA SER A 350 5.24 11.14 12.36
C SER A 350 5.06 12.57 11.82
N MET A 351 4.82 12.70 10.51
CA MET A 351 4.50 13.97 9.84
C MET A 351 3.23 14.60 10.40
N ILE A 352 2.14 13.83 10.47
CA ILE A 352 0.84 14.30 10.97
C ILE A 352 0.95 14.87 12.39
N ILE A 353 1.56 14.11 13.30
CA ILE A 353 1.69 14.53 14.70
C ILE A 353 2.59 15.76 14.81
N THR A 354 3.70 15.82 14.05
CA THR A 354 4.61 16.97 14.03
C THR A 354 3.91 18.24 13.51
N MET A 355 3.07 18.11 12.49
CA MET A 355 2.26 19.21 11.97
C MET A 355 1.22 19.69 12.99
N GLY A 356 0.51 18.75 13.63
CA GLY A 356 -0.45 19.04 14.69
C GLY A 356 0.20 19.81 15.84
N LEU A 357 1.33 19.31 16.34
CA LEU A 357 2.14 19.98 17.37
C LEU A 357 2.56 21.38 16.95
N SER A 358 3.12 21.53 15.75
CA SER A 358 3.58 22.84 15.21
C SER A 358 2.45 23.87 15.17
N SER A 359 1.23 23.44 14.84
CA SER A 359 0.05 24.33 14.80
C SER A 359 -0.38 24.87 16.19
N THR A 360 0.07 24.23 17.27
CA THR A 360 -0.25 24.65 18.66
C THR A 360 0.81 25.55 19.28
N CYS A 361 2.00 25.69 18.69
CA CYS A 361 3.13 26.44 19.27
C CYS A 361 2.75 27.89 19.64
N THR A 362 1.99 28.56 18.77
CA THR A 362 1.56 29.96 19.00
C THR A 362 0.40 30.08 19.97
N LYS A 363 -0.47 29.07 20.06
CA LYS A 363 -1.66 29.06 20.94
C LYS A 363 -1.31 28.66 22.38
N LEU A 364 -0.31 27.80 22.55
CA LEU A 364 0.08 27.23 23.84
C LEU A 364 1.46 27.70 24.30
N LYS A 365 1.83 28.97 24.03
CA LYS A 365 3.20 29.50 24.23
C LYS A 365 3.81 29.17 25.59
N GLN A 366 3.06 29.36 26.67
CA GLN A 366 3.54 29.09 28.04
C GLN A 366 3.92 27.61 28.24
N ALA A 367 3.13 26.69 27.70
CA ALA A 367 3.40 25.25 27.81
C ALA A 367 4.66 24.89 27.01
N TRP A 368 4.79 25.40 25.79
CA TRP A 368 5.96 25.20 24.93
C TRP A 368 7.24 25.77 25.53
N GLN A 369 7.18 26.95 26.18
CA GLN A 369 8.31 27.56 26.88
C GLN A 369 8.73 26.77 28.13
N SER A 370 7.81 26.00 28.72
CA SER A 370 8.08 25.19 29.92
C SER A 370 8.70 23.81 29.62
N LEU A 371 8.86 23.44 28.34
CA LEU A 371 9.43 22.16 27.93
C LEU A 371 10.91 22.04 28.33
N SER A 372 11.38 20.81 28.47
CA SER A 372 12.82 20.57 28.65
C SER A 372 13.60 20.91 27.37
N HIS A 373 14.89 21.21 27.51
CA HIS A 373 15.77 21.39 26.34
C HIS A 373 15.83 20.14 25.46
N ARG A 374 15.80 18.95 26.09
CA ARG A 374 15.78 17.66 25.38
C ARG A 374 14.56 17.52 24.49
N ASP A 375 13.37 17.77 25.02
CA ASP A 375 12.11 17.64 24.25
C ASP A 375 12.05 18.68 23.13
N THR A 376 12.45 19.92 23.45
CA THR A 376 12.48 21.01 22.46
C THR A 376 13.43 20.68 21.31
N ASN A 377 14.61 20.14 21.58
CA ASN A 377 15.57 19.75 20.54
C ASN A 377 15.08 18.56 19.72
N THR A 378 14.43 17.58 20.36
CA THR A 378 13.82 16.44 19.68
C THR A 378 12.74 16.92 18.71
N PHE A 379 11.86 17.82 19.14
CA PHE A 379 10.83 18.40 18.28
C PHE A 379 11.41 19.19 17.11
N ARG A 380 12.42 20.04 17.35
CA ARG A 380 13.12 20.78 16.28
C ARG A 380 13.77 19.84 15.25
N LEU A 381 14.33 18.72 15.71
CA LEU A 381 14.89 17.71 14.83
C LEU A 381 13.81 17.09 13.93
N LEU A 382 12.67 16.71 14.51
CA LEU A 382 11.52 16.21 13.74
C LEU A 382 11.05 17.25 12.70
N GLN A 383 10.89 18.52 13.10
CA GLN A 383 10.51 19.61 12.19
C GLN A 383 11.52 19.80 11.04
N LYS A 384 12.82 19.56 11.28
CA LYS A 384 13.84 19.62 10.23
C LYS A 384 13.75 18.43 9.27
N LEU A 385 13.62 17.22 9.81
CA LEU A 385 13.57 15.99 9.03
C LEU A 385 12.30 15.88 8.17
N LEU A 386 11.19 16.42 8.68
CA LEU A 386 9.85 16.38 8.09
C LEU A 386 9.45 17.74 7.48
N ASN A 387 10.43 18.58 7.15
CA ASN A 387 10.18 19.92 6.64
C ASN A 387 9.63 19.88 5.21
N VAL A 388 8.59 20.67 4.92
CA VAL A 388 7.97 20.79 3.58
C VAL A 388 8.78 21.59 2.56
N ASN A 389 9.76 22.38 3.01
CA ASN A 389 10.60 23.21 2.15
C ASN A 389 11.49 22.39 1.22
N ALA A 390 11.91 22.99 0.12
CA ALA A 390 12.79 22.39 -0.89
C ALA A 390 12.30 20.99 -1.33
N ASN A 391 10.98 20.86 -1.57
CA ASN A 391 10.33 19.60 -1.94
C ASN A 391 10.67 18.44 -0.99
N MET A 392 10.64 18.73 0.32
CA MET A 392 10.86 17.73 1.37
C MET A 392 12.21 17.00 1.27
N ARG A 393 13.28 17.72 0.88
CA ARG A 393 14.63 17.15 0.62
C ARG A 393 15.13 16.23 1.74
N TYR A 394 15.00 16.62 3.01
CA TYR A 394 15.48 15.81 4.14
C TYR A 394 14.67 14.52 4.30
N TYR A 395 13.35 14.62 4.16
CA TYR A 395 12.46 13.47 4.18
C TYR A 395 12.76 12.53 3.01
N ARG A 396 12.88 13.03 1.78
CA ARG A 396 13.21 12.21 0.60
C ARG A 396 14.55 11.48 0.75
N HIS A 397 15.58 12.16 1.27
CA HIS A 397 16.86 11.51 1.58
C HIS A 397 16.72 10.43 2.65
N LYS A 398 15.94 10.69 3.72
CA LYS A 398 15.66 9.68 4.74
C LYS A 398 14.93 8.48 4.15
N LEU A 399 13.89 8.70 3.35
CA LEU A 399 13.11 7.65 2.69
C LEU A 399 14.01 6.77 1.81
N GLN A 400 14.90 7.38 1.00
CA GLN A 400 15.87 6.65 0.19
C GLN A 400 16.89 5.85 1.02
N SER A 401 17.22 6.31 2.22
CA SER A 401 18.14 5.59 3.12
C SER A 401 17.51 4.40 3.86
N VAL A 402 16.18 4.22 3.78
CA VAL A 402 15.49 3.10 4.43
C VAL A 402 15.84 1.80 3.69
N GLN A 403 16.66 0.98 4.33
CA GLN A 403 17.09 -0.32 3.78
C GLN A 403 16.19 -1.48 4.19
N LYS A 404 15.39 -1.31 5.26
CA LYS A 404 14.56 -2.37 5.85
C LYS A 404 13.10 -1.96 5.83
N LEU A 405 12.27 -2.81 5.22
CA LEU A 405 10.81 -2.80 5.38
C LEU A 405 10.45 -3.31 6.80
N PRO A 406 9.27 -2.94 7.34
CA PRO A 406 8.22 -2.11 6.73
C PRO A 406 8.54 -0.59 6.74
N CYS A 407 7.92 0.15 5.82
CA CYS A 407 8.01 1.60 5.70
C CYS A 407 6.67 2.17 5.23
N ILE A 408 6.16 3.19 5.89
CA ILE A 408 4.90 3.87 5.53
C ILE A 408 5.26 5.29 5.09
N PRO A 409 5.26 5.59 3.78
CA PRO A 409 5.62 6.90 3.28
C PRO A 409 4.54 7.94 3.61
N PHE A 410 4.93 9.21 3.51
CA PHE A 410 3.97 10.30 3.58
C PHE A 410 3.29 10.43 2.20
N LEU A 411 2.10 9.84 2.06
CA LEU A 411 1.39 9.64 0.80
C LEU A 411 1.37 10.82 -0.19
N PRO A 412 1.22 12.10 0.21
CA PRO A 412 1.16 13.21 -0.76
C PRO A 412 2.45 13.50 -1.56
N VAL A 413 3.56 12.76 -1.35
CA VAL A 413 4.93 13.10 -1.79
C VAL A 413 5.59 11.96 -2.52
#